data_AF-A0ABD0MVR2-F1
#
_entry.id   AF-A0ABD0MVR2-F1
#
_cell.length_a   1.000
_cell.length_b   1.000
_cell.length_c   1.000
_cell.angle_alpha   90.00
_cell.angle_beta   90.00
_cell.angle_gamma   90.00
#
_symmetry.space_group_name_H-M   'P 1'
#
loop_
_entity.id
_entity.type
_entity.pdbx_description
1 polymer ?
#
loop_
_entity_poly.entity_id
_entity_poly.type
_entity_poly.pdbx_seq_one_letter_code
_entity_poly.pdbx_strand_id
1 'polypeptide(L)' 'MSERGKGSKGLGKGGIKRHRKVLCDNIQGITKPAIRRLASRGGVNRISGLIYEETH' A
#
# COMPACT_ATOMS: atom_id res chain seq x y z
N MET A 1 -3.75 -34.36 13.72
CA MET A 1 -3.70 -32.89 13.83
C MET A 1 -3.16 -32.33 12.53
N SER A 2 -4.00 -31.67 11.72
CA SER A 2 -3.51 -30.86 10.60
C SER A 2 -3.93 -29.42 10.86
N GLU A 3 -2.94 -28.54 11.00
CA GLU A 3 -3.13 -27.13 11.30
C GLU A 3 -3.68 -26.43 10.05
N ARG A 4 -4.96 -26.03 10.10
CA ARG A 4 -5.53 -25.09 9.12
C ARG A 4 -4.74 -23.78 9.21
N GLY A 5 -4.11 -23.40 8.09
CA GLY A 5 -3.26 -22.21 7.98
C GLY A 5 -3.96 -20.92 8.44
N LYS A 6 -3.19 -20.03 9.07
CA LYS A 6 -3.64 -18.74 9.60
C LYS A 6 -4.07 -17.78 8.50
N GLY A 7 -5.34 -17.38 8.55
CA GLY A 7 -5.77 -16.02 8.22
C GLY A 7 -6.02 -15.71 6.74
N SER A 8 -7.07 -16.28 6.15
CA SER A 8 -7.75 -15.54 5.08
C SER A 8 -8.45 -14.34 5.72
N LYS A 9 -7.88 -13.14 5.56
CA LYS A 9 -8.60 -11.91 5.89
C LYS A 9 -9.61 -11.68 4.78
N GLY A 10 -10.75 -12.36 4.89
CA GLY A 10 -11.89 -12.19 4.03
C GLY A 10 -12.32 -10.74 4.06
N LEU A 11 -12.00 -9.99 3.00
CA LEU A 11 -12.71 -8.77 2.71
C LEU A 11 -14.10 -9.22 2.27
N GLY A 12 -15.00 -9.35 3.24
CA GLY A 12 -16.41 -9.61 2.98
C GLY A 12 -16.91 -8.63 1.93
N LYS A 13 -17.83 -9.09 1.08
CA LYS A 13 -18.39 -8.38 -0.08
C LYS A 13 -18.49 -6.87 0.22
N GLY A 14 -17.76 -6.09 -0.60
CA GLY A 14 -17.41 -4.69 -0.36
C GLY A 14 -18.54 -3.86 0.23
N GLY A 15 -18.32 -3.34 1.43
CA GLY A 15 -19.25 -2.42 2.08
C GLY A 15 -19.46 -1.14 1.26
N ILE A 16 -20.55 -0.44 1.57
CA ILE A 16 -20.88 0.88 1.02
C ILE A 16 -19.64 1.77 1.07
N LYS A 17 -19.32 2.43 -0.06
CA LYS A 17 -18.19 3.35 -0.16
C LYS A 17 -18.33 4.40 0.95
N ARG A 18 -17.39 4.41 1.90
CA ARG A 18 -17.32 5.46 2.91
C ARG A 18 -17.11 6.79 2.17
N HIS A 19 -17.83 7.83 2.58
CA HIS A 19 -17.68 9.17 2.00
C HIS A 19 -16.20 9.54 1.85
N ARG A 20 -15.81 10.00 0.65
CA ARG A 20 -14.42 10.32 0.31
C ARG A 20 -13.94 11.44 1.23
N LYS A 21 -12.91 11.19 2.05
CA LYS A 21 -12.20 12.26 2.74
C LYS A 21 -11.56 13.19 1.70
N VAL A 22 -11.66 14.50 1.94
CA VAL A 22 -11.11 15.55 1.07
C VAL A 22 -9.62 15.30 0.80
N LEU A 23 -9.17 15.64 -0.41
CA LEU A 23 -7.84 15.35 -0.97
C LEU A 23 -6.71 15.71 0.01
N CYS A 24 -5.76 14.79 0.19
CA CYS A 24 -4.51 15.05 0.90
C CYS A 24 -3.43 15.42 -0.11
N ASP A 25 -2.75 16.53 0.13
CA ASP A 25 -1.69 17.06 -0.73
C ASP A 25 -0.45 16.14 -0.66
N ASN A 26 -0.11 15.55 -1.80
CA ASN A 26 1.06 14.66 -1.96
C ASN A 26 2.32 15.45 -2.37
N ILE A 27 2.34 16.76 -2.11
CA ILE A 27 3.27 17.70 -2.76
C ILE A 27 4.72 17.58 -2.25
N GLN A 28 4.93 16.93 -1.11
CA GLN A 28 6.26 16.64 -0.56
C GLN A 28 6.70 15.23 -0.99
N GLY A 29 7.50 15.11 -2.05
CA GLY A 29 7.66 13.83 -2.73
C GLY A 29 9.04 13.50 -3.30
N ILE A 30 10.00 13.15 -2.43
CA ILE A 30 10.88 11.97 -2.59
C ILE A 30 11.11 11.34 -1.21
N THR A 31 10.04 10.86 -0.54
CA THR A 31 10.19 10.15 0.75
C THR A 31 9.90 8.65 0.58
N LYS A 32 10.59 7.82 1.36
CA LYS A 32 10.39 6.35 1.44
C LYS A 32 8.90 5.91 1.41
N PRO A 33 7.97 6.50 2.19
CA PRO A 33 6.55 6.14 2.11
C PRO A 33 5.83 6.64 0.85
N ALA A 34 6.25 7.77 0.25
CA ALA A 34 5.68 8.27 -0.99
C ALA A 34 6.01 7.36 -2.19
N ILE A 35 7.25 6.85 -2.26
CA ILE A 35 7.70 5.89 -3.26
C ILE A 35 6.91 4.59 -3.17
N ARG A 36 6.68 4.08 -1.95
CA ARG A 36 5.85 2.90 -1.73
C ARG A 36 4.41 3.09 -2.26
N ARG A 37 3.81 4.26 -2.00
CA ARG A 37 2.46 4.60 -2.51
C ARG A 37 2.42 4.74 -4.04
N LEU A 38 3.46 5.29 -4.66
CA LEU A 38 3.55 5.41 -6.12
C LEU A 38 3.66 4.04 -6.79
N ALA A 39 4.57 3.19 -6.31
CA ALA A 39 4.78 1.84 -6.83
C ALA A 39 3.51 0.98 -6.77
N SER A 40 2.80 0.98 -5.63
CA SER A 40 1.53 0.24 -5.50
C SER A 40 0.44 0.74 -6.45
N ARG A 41 0.41 2.06 -6.75
CA ARG A 41 -0.51 2.61 -7.76
C ARG A 41 -0.12 2.23 -9.19
N GLY A 42 1.19 2.18 -9.47
CA GLY A 42 1.74 1.78 -10.77
C GLY A 42 1.76 0.27 -11.02
N GLY A 43 1.20 -0.55 -10.13
CA GLY A 43 1.20 -2.02 -10.28
C GLY A 43 2.55 -2.68 -10.00
N VAL A 44 3.48 -1.95 -9.37
CA VAL A 44 4.79 -2.46 -8.98
C VAL A 44 4.64 -3.26 -7.69
N ASN A 45 4.77 -4.58 -7.79
CA ASN A 45 4.47 -5.50 -6.70
C ASN A 45 5.61 -5.57 -5.66
N ARG A 46 6.87 -5.34 -6.07
CA ARG A 46 8.04 -5.36 -5.18
C ARG A 46 9.09 -4.35 -5.66
N ILE A 47 9.39 -3.37 -4.82
CA ILE A 47 10.48 -2.41 -5.05
C ILE A 47 11.74 -2.98 -4.41
N SER A 48 12.89 -2.92 -5.12
CA SER A 48 14.19 -3.30 -4.57
C SER A 48 14.57 -2.39 -3.37
N GLY A 49 15.26 -2.96 -2.38
CA GLY A 49 15.72 -2.24 -1.19
C GLY A 49 16.63 -1.06 -1.51
N LEU A 50 17.36 -1.12 -2.62
CA LEU A 50 18.28 -0.08 -3.08
C LEU A 50 17.58 1.28 -3.32
N ILE A 51 16.35 1.25 -3.83
CA ILE A 51 15.53 2.44 -4.09
C ILE A 51 15.22 3.21 -2.80
N TYR A 52 15.17 2.52 -1.67
CA TYR A 52 14.88 3.13 -0.38
C TYR A 52 16.09 3.79 0.29
N GLU A 53 17.30 3.42 -0.10
CA GLU A 53 18.54 3.97 0.45
C GLU A 53 19.01 5.19 -0.36
N GLU A 54 18.66 5.27 -1.64
CA GLU A 54 18.89 6.47 -2.46
C GLU A 54 17.95 7.63 -2.12
N THR A 55 16.92 7.39 -1.31
CA THR A 55 15.83 8.35 -1.04
C THR A 55 15.78 8.69 0.45
N HIS A 56 16.80 9.43 0.90
CA HIS A 56 16.90 10.04 2.23
C HIS A 56 16.22 11.41 2.27
#